data_AF-A0A357MC20-F1
#
_entry.id   AF-A0A357MC20-F1
#
_cell.length_a   1.000
_cell.length_b   1.000
_cell.length_c   1.000
_cell.angle_alpha   90.00
_cell.angle_beta   90.00
_cell.angle_gamma   90.00
#
_symmetry.space_group_name_H-M   'P 1'
#
loop_
_entity.id
_entity.type
_entity.pdbx_description
1 polymer ?
#
loop_
_entity_poly.entity_id
_entity_poly.type
_entity_poly.pdbx_seq_one_letter_code
_entity_poly.pdbx_strand_id
1 'polypeptide(L)'
;MVKQHDHGKLAGELAIWFKEEHVPEEGRRDEVLWAVAEHDRGWIDLDETPFWNDAEHAPYSFIDFPVVPKLTFYKRGLDEIEARTPYGALLCSLHFERLIKISGLDYP
;
A
#
# COMPACT_ATOMS: atom_id res chain seq x y z
N MET A 1 4.09 17.19 0.33
CA MET A 1 4.04 15.72 0.46
C MET A 1 2.61 15.30 0.17
N VAL A 2 2.41 14.28 -0.67
CA VAL A 2 1.06 13.72 -0.94
C VAL A 2 0.90 12.53 -0.01
N LYS A 3 -0.26 12.39 0.64
CA LYS A 3 -0.55 11.21 1.47
C LYS A 3 -0.54 9.97 0.60
N GLN A 4 0.07 8.89 1.06
CA GLN A 4 0.15 7.64 0.30
C GLN A 4 -1.23 7.04 0.04
N HIS A 5 -2.19 7.22 0.97
CA HIS A 5 -3.57 6.80 0.68
C HIS A 5 -4.18 7.58 -0.49
N ASP A 6 -3.95 8.90 -0.57
CA ASP A 6 -4.41 9.72 -1.70
C ASP A 6 -3.72 9.31 -3.01
N HIS A 7 -2.42 8.94 -2.96
CA HIS A 7 -1.71 8.34 -4.09
C HIS A 7 -2.41 7.06 -4.58
N GLY A 8 -2.76 6.16 -3.66
CA GLY A 8 -3.51 4.95 -3.95
C GLY A 8 -4.85 5.26 -4.62
N LYS A 9 -5.62 6.20 -4.08
CA LYS A 9 -6.90 6.63 -4.66
C LYS A 9 -6.76 7.12 -6.09
N LEU A 10 -5.80 8.00 -6.34
CA LEU A 10 -5.53 8.50 -7.68
C LEU A 10 -5.10 7.37 -8.64
N ALA A 11 -4.26 6.43 -8.17
CA ALA A 11 -3.89 5.26 -8.97
C ALA A 11 -5.12 4.42 -9.34
N GLY A 12 -6.07 4.26 -8.43
CA GLY A 12 -7.34 3.57 -8.67
C GLY A 12 -8.18 4.26 -9.75
N GLU A 13 -8.29 5.60 -9.70
CA GLU A 13 -9.02 6.37 -10.73
C GLU A 13 -8.39 6.21 -12.12
N LEU A 14 -7.06 6.20 -12.20
CA LEU A 14 -6.33 5.96 -13.45
C LEU A 14 -6.52 4.53 -13.96
N ALA A 15 -6.54 3.54 -13.05
CA ALA A 15 -6.68 2.13 -13.39
C ALA A 15 -8.04 1.78 -14.02
N ILE A 16 -9.09 2.56 -13.78
CA ILE A 16 -10.42 2.38 -14.42
C ILE A 16 -10.31 2.41 -15.95
N TRP A 17 -9.36 3.19 -16.48
CA TRP A 17 -9.14 3.34 -17.92
C TRP A 17 -8.27 2.25 -18.53
N PHE A 18 -7.71 1.36 -17.71
CA PHE A 18 -6.90 0.25 -18.20
C PHE A 18 -7.83 -0.85 -18.70
N LYS A 19 -7.47 -1.49 -19.82
CA LYS A 19 -8.29 -2.53 -20.43
C LYS A 19 -8.54 -3.71 -19.47
N GLU A 20 -9.69 -4.33 -19.60
CA GLU A 20 -10.08 -5.50 -18.79
C GLU A 20 -9.18 -6.71 -19.01
N GLU A 21 -8.59 -6.86 -20.20
CA GLU A 21 -7.61 -7.91 -20.53
C GLU A 21 -6.32 -7.85 -19.68
N HIS A 22 -6.09 -6.75 -18.95
CA HIS A 22 -4.96 -6.62 -18.03
C HIS A 22 -5.27 -7.09 -16.60
N VAL A 23 -6.54 -7.44 -16.32
CA VAL A 23 -6.93 -8.05 -15.05
C VAL A 23 -6.44 -9.50 -15.04
N PRO A 24 -5.73 -9.97 -13.99
CA PRO A 24 -5.13 -11.31 -13.98
C PRO A 24 -6.13 -12.47 -14.08
N GLU A 25 -7.40 -12.24 -13.76
CA GLU A 25 -8.47 -13.23 -13.78
C GLU A 25 -9.80 -12.59 -14.20
N GLU A 26 -10.54 -13.25 -15.09
CA GLU A 26 -11.84 -12.77 -15.58
C GLU A 26 -12.84 -12.60 -14.42
N GLY A 27 -13.65 -11.54 -14.45
CA GLY A 27 -14.65 -11.26 -13.42
C GLY A 27 -14.12 -10.66 -12.12
N ARG A 28 -12.80 -10.48 -11.96
CA ARG A 28 -12.18 -9.88 -10.76
C ARG A 28 -11.86 -8.39 -10.89
N ARG A 29 -12.34 -7.73 -11.93
CA ARG A 29 -11.99 -6.33 -12.23
C ARG A 29 -12.22 -5.40 -11.04
N ASP A 30 -13.36 -5.53 -10.38
CA ASP A 30 -13.70 -4.68 -9.23
C ASP A 30 -12.78 -4.91 -8.03
N GLU A 31 -12.39 -6.17 -7.78
CA GLU A 31 -11.45 -6.51 -6.70
C GLU A 31 -10.05 -5.95 -7.00
N VAL A 32 -9.61 -6.00 -8.27
CA VAL A 32 -8.34 -5.41 -8.71
C VAL A 32 -8.35 -3.90 -8.59
N LEU A 33 -9.40 -3.23 -9.07
CA LEU A 33 -9.53 -1.77 -8.97
C LEU A 33 -9.57 -1.32 -7.51
N TRP A 34 -10.25 -2.08 -6.64
CA TRP A 34 -10.23 -1.84 -5.21
C TRP A 34 -8.83 -2.00 -4.62
N ALA A 35 -8.12 -3.08 -4.96
CA ALA A 35 -6.76 -3.32 -4.50
C ALA A 35 -5.80 -2.20 -4.92
N VAL A 36 -5.89 -1.72 -6.16
CA VAL A 36 -5.08 -0.58 -6.63
C VAL A 36 -5.42 0.69 -5.84
N ALA A 37 -6.71 0.97 -5.62
CA ALA A 37 -7.14 2.17 -4.89
C ALA A 37 -6.72 2.17 -3.40
N GLU A 38 -6.55 1.00 -2.81
CA GLU A 38 -6.27 0.82 -1.37
C GLU A 38 -4.86 0.29 -1.11
N HIS A 39 -4.00 0.16 -2.12
CA HIS A 39 -2.71 -0.50 -1.94
C HIS A 39 -1.84 0.15 -0.86
N ASP A 40 -1.99 1.45 -0.62
CA ASP A 40 -1.27 2.19 0.42
C ASP A 40 -2.11 2.50 1.67
N ARG A 41 -3.25 1.83 1.87
CA ARG A 41 -4.17 2.07 3.00
C ARG A 41 -3.50 2.02 4.38
N GLY A 42 -2.48 1.18 4.55
CA GLY A 42 -1.72 1.10 5.80
C GLY A 42 -1.12 2.45 6.24
N TRP A 43 -0.91 3.38 5.31
CA TRP A 43 -0.29 4.68 5.56
C TRP A 43 -1.22 5.75 6.10
N ILE A 44 -2.54 5.54 6.17
CA ILE A 44 -3.50 6.58 6.60
C ILE A 44 -3.06 7.25 7.91
N ASP A 45 -2.78 6.47 8.96
CA ASP A 45 -2.38 7.03 10.27
C ASP A 45 -0.94 7.58 10.25
N LEU A 46 -0.06 6.97 9.46
CA LEU A 46 1.34 7.40 9.32
C LEU A 46 1.44 8.77 8.63
N ASP A 47 0.56 9.03 7.67
CA ASP A 47 0.48 10.31 6.95
C ASP A 47 -0.22 11.39 7.77
N GLU A 48 -1.20 11.04 8.62
CA GLU A 48 -1.85 11.97 9.55
C GLU A 48 -0.89 12.43 10.65
N THR A 49 -0.06 11.52 11.18
CA THR A 49 0.91 11.82 12.24
C THR A 49 2.31 11.27 11.88
N PRO A 50 3.09 12.00 11.06
CA PRO A 50 4.43 11.56 10.65
C PRO A 50 5.38 11.40 11.83
N PHE A 51 6.16 10.32 11.82
CA PHE A 51 7.18 10.06 12.83
C PHE A 51 8.43 10.90 12.54
N TRP A 52 9.00 11.49 13.59
CA TRP A 52 10.25 12.23 13.50
C TRP A 52 11.45 11.29 13.42
N ASN A 53 12.38 11.56 12.50
CA ASN A 53 13.67 10.89 12.38
C ASN A 53 14.75 11.81 12.98
N ASP A 54 15.21 11.47 14.19
CA ASP A 54 16.24 12.24 14.89
C ASP A 54 17.59 12.26 14.16
N ALA A 55 17.92 11.20 13.42
CA ALA A 55 19.21 11.11 12.72
C ALA A 55 19.28 12.08 11.53
N GLU A 56 18.18 12.22 10.80
CA GLU A 56 18.10 13.09 9.62
C GLU A 56 17.53 14.48 9.94
N HIS A 57 17.13 14.73 11.20
CA HIS A 57 16.48 15.96 11.64
C HIS A 57 15.27 16.36 10.76
N ALA A 58 14.49 15.36 10.34
CA ALA A 58 13.32 15.52 9.48
C ALA A 58 12.28 14.40 9.78
N PRO A 59 11.02 14.50 9.33
CA PRO A 59 10.09 13.37 9.39
C PRO A 59 10.55 12.22 8.49
N TYR A 60 10.32 10.98 8.91
CA TYR A 60 10.44 9.83 8.01
C TYR A 60 9.49 10.00 6.81
N SER A 61 9.97 9.62 5.64
CA SER A 61 9.22 9.51 4.39
C SER A 61 8.71 8.08 4.16
N PHE A 62 7.94 7.90 3.08
CA PHE A 62 7.53 6.56 2.62
C PHE A 62 8.70 5.58 2.42
N ILE A 63 9.84 6.11 1.97
CA ILE A 63 11.01 5.33 1.52
C ILE A 63 11.86 4.86 2.71
N ASP A 64 12.11 5.74 3.67
CA ASP A 64 13.05 5.52 4.79
C ASP A 64 12.36 5.18 6.12
N PHE A 65 11.01 5.09 6.14
CA PHE A 65 10.30 4.65 7.33
C PHE A 65 10.70 3.22 7.74
N PRO A 66 11.02 2.95 9.02
CA PRO A 66 11.55 1.66 9.45
C PRO A 66 10.58 0.49 9.18
N VAL A 67 11.11 -0.65 8.70
CA VAL A 67 10.28 -1.81 8.28
C VAL A 67 9.45 -2.39 9.41
N VAL A 68 10.04 -2.59 10.59
CA VAL A 68 9.36 -3.27 11.70
C VAL A 68 8.06 -2.55 12.10
N PRO A 69 8.04 -1.23 12.35
CA PRO A 69 6.77 -0.53 12.57
C PRO A 69 5.90 -0.52 11.31
N LYS A 70 6.47 -0.40 10.10
CA LYS A 70 5.72 -0.45 8.83
C LYS A 70 4.84 -1.70 8.71
N LEU A 71 5.37 -2.86 9.10
CA LEU A 71 4.65 -4.14 9.08
C LEU A 71 3.38 -4.13 9.94
N THR A 72 3.38 -3.40 11.05
CA THR A 72 2.19 -3.29 11.93
C THR A 72 1.05 -2.56 11.22
N PHE A 73 1.36 -1.43 10.57
CA PHE A 73 0.39 -0.64 9.82
C PHE A 73 -0.06 -1.35 8.54
N TYR A 74 0.85 -2.04 7.86
CA TYR A 74 0.54 -2.84 6.68
C TYR A 74 -0.41 -3.98 7.02
N LYS A 75 -0.16 -4.71 8.12
CA LYS A 75 -1.07 -5.75 8.59
C LYS A 75 -2.48 -5.21 8.81
N ARG A 76 -2.63 -4.11 9.55
CA ARG A 76 -3.94 -3.49 9.78
C ARG A 76 -4.62 -3.09 8.46
N GLY A 77 -3.88 -2.46 7.54
CA GLY A 77 -4.40 -2.10 6.23
C GLY A 77 -4.87 -3.31 5.43
N LEU A 78 -4.13 -4.42 5.47
CA LEU A 78 -4.51 -5.67 4.82
C LEU A 78 -5.77 -6.28 5.45
N ASP A 79 -5.88 -6.30 6.79
CA ASP A 79 -7.07 -6.80 7.50
C ASP A 79 -8.33 -6.00 7.06
N GLU A 80 -8.20 -4.67 6.90
CA GLU A 80 -9.30 -3.82 6.43
C GLU A 80 -9.66 -4.03 4.95
N ILE A 81 -8.67 -4.33 4.10
CA ILE A 81 -8.91 -4.67 2.69
C ILE A 81 -9.56 -6.05 2.58
N GLU A 82 -9.10 -7.03 3.36
CA GLU A 82 -9.60 -8.41 3.40
C GLU A 82 -11.07 -8.45 3.79
N ALA A 83 -11.49 -7.59 4.73
CA ALA A 83 -12.89 -7.44 5.12
C ALA A 83 -13.83 -7.10 3.94
N ARG A 84 -13.30 -6.56 2.84
CA ARG A 84 -14.04 -6.31 1.60
C ARG A 84 -13.77 -7.35 0.51
N THR A 85 -12.51 -7.71 0.29
CA THR A 85 -12.11 -8.72 -0.72
C THR A 85 -10.83 -9.43 -0.29
N PRO A 86 -10.87 -10.76 -0.06
CA PRO A 86 -9.67 -11.56 0.19
C PRO A 86 -8.67 -11.51 -0.98
N TYR A 87 -9.16 -11.42 -2.22
CA TYR A 87 -8.30 -11.32 -3.39
C TYR A 87 -7.57 -9.97 -3.45
N GLY A 88 -8.26 -8.87 -3.13
CA GLY A 88 -7.62 -7.56 -3.04
C GLY A 88 -6.54 -7.52 -1.96
N ALA A 89 -6.79 -8.14 -0.80
CA ALA A 89 -5.79 -8.25 0.26
C ALA A 89 -4.56 -9.06 -0.17
N LEU A 90 -4.75 -10.16 -0.90
CA LEU A 90 -3.65 -10.92 -1.49
C LEU A 90 -2.79 -10.04 -2.42
N LEU A 91 -3.42 -9.29 -3.33
CA LEU A 91 -2.69 -8.41 -4.26
C LEU A 91 -1.89 -7.32 -3.53
N CYS A 92 -2.49 -6.67 -2.53
CA CYS A 92 -1.80 -5.67 -1.72
C CYS A 92 -0.67 -6.29 -0.88
N SER A 93 -0.85 -7.50 -0.35
CA SER A 93 0.21 -8.21 0.38
C SER A 93 1.41 -8.52 -0.53
N LEU A 94 1.17 -8.95 -1.78
CA LEU A 94 2.23 -9.17 -2.76
C LEU A 94 2.94 -7.87 -3.14
N HIS A 95 2.19 -6.77 -3.27
CA HIS A 95 2.74 -5.44 -3.52
C HIS A 95 3.68 -4.99 -2.38
N PHE A 96 3.24 -5.14 -1.13
CA PHE A 96 4.04 -4.81 0.06
C PHE A 96 5.30 -5.66 0.18
N GLU A 97 5.19 -6.96 -0.05
CA GLU A 97 6.33 -7.86 -0.03
C GLU A 97 7.40 -7.42 -1.04
N ARG A 98 6.96 -7.03 -2.25
CA ARG A 98 7.86 -6.56 -3.29
C ARG A 98 8.52 -5.23 -2.91
N LEU A 99 7.79 -4.31 -2.29
CA LEU A 99 8.35 -3.03 -1.80
C LEU A 99 9.43 -3.26 -0.74
N ILE A 100 9.19 -4.13 0.23
CA ILE A 100 10.17 -4.46 1.28
C ILE A 100 11.44 -5.05 0.64
N LYS A 101 11.29 -6.01 -0.29
CA LYS A 101 12.44 -6.58 -1.01
C LYS A 101 13.25 -5.54 -1.79
N ILE A 102 12.59 -4.63 -2.50
CA ILE A 102 13.27 -3.60 -3.30
C ILE A 102 13.97 -2.57 -2.41
N SER A 103 13.41 -2.25 -1.24
CA SER A 103 13.99 -1.27 -0.32
C SER A 103 15.34 -1.68 0.29
N GLY A 104 15.87 -2.87 -0.04
CA GLY A 104 17.17 -3.34 0.43
C GLY A 104 17.22 -3.63 1.93
N LEU A 105 16.05 -3.67 2.56
CA LEU A 105 15.89 -3.99 3.97
C LEU A 105 15.84 -5.50 4.06
N ASP A 106 17.01 -6.10 4.28
CA ASP A 106 17.14 -7.53 4.51
C ASP A 106 16.18 -7.95 5.62
N TYR A 107 15.40 -9.00 5.33
CA TYR A 107 14.52 -9.67 6.28
C TYR A 107 15.33 -10.02 7.54
N PRO A 108 14.86 -9.74 8.76
CA PRO A 108 15.45 -10.35 9.94
C PRO A 108 15.32 -11.88 9.88
#